data_AF-A0A938N2S0-F1
#
_entry.id   AF-A0A938N2S0-F1
#
_cell.length_a   1.000
_cell.length_b   1.000
_cell.length_c   1.000
_cell.angle_alpha   90.00
_cell.angle_beta   90.00
_cell.angle_gamma   90.00
#
_symmetry.space_group_name_H-M   'P 1'
#
loop_
_entity.id
_entity.type
_entity.pdbx_description
1 polymer ?
#
loop_
_entity_poly.entity_id
_entity_poly.type
_entity_poly.pdbx_seq_one_letter_code
_entity_poly.pdbx_strand_id
1 'polypeptide(L)' 'MPLYEYVCEEDGTRVEALRPMAQADEPLPDPEGRGRVFKRALSTFSTGAAGAGQSAPVGGCCPCGKPGGGCGGR' A
#
# COMPACT_ATOMS: atom_id res chain seq x y z
N MET A 1 -9.96 -19.69 9.39
CA MET A 1 -9.66 -18.32 9.89
C MET A 1 -8.36 -17.87 9.25
N PRO A 2 -8.23 -16.62 8.79
CA PRO A 2 -7.00 -16.10 8.22
C PRO A 2 -5.89 -15.93 9.27
N LEU A 3 -4.64 -16.04 8.81
CA LEU A 3 -3.44 -15.77 9.58
C LEU A 3 -3.01 -14.32 9.33
N TYR A 4 -2.69 -13.58 10.40
CA TYR A 4 -2.17 -12.23 10.31
C TYR A 4 -0.85 -12.10 11.06
N GLU A 5 0.00 -11.21 10.57
CA GLU A 5 1.24 -10.79 11.22
C GLU A 5 0.96 -9.56 12.11
N TYR A 6 1.57 -9.52 13.29
CA TYR A 6 1.53 -8.38 14.21
C TYR A 6 2.94 -7.99 14.61
N VAL A 7 3.17 -6.69 14.82
CA VAL A 7 4.44 -6.13 15.25
C VAL A 7 4.28 -5.42 16.60
N CYS A 8 5.22 -5.65 17.51
CA CYS A 8 5.34 -4.93 18.77
C CYS A 8 5.81 -3.50 18.52
N GLU A 9 5.14 -2.52 19.14
CA GLU A 9 5.52 -1.11 18.98
C GLU A 9 6.82 -0.75 19.73
N GLU A 10 7.18 -1.51 20.76
CA GLU A 10 8.31 -1.20 21.64
C GLU A 10 9.64 -1.77 21.14
N ASP A 11 9.64 -3.02 20.68
CA ASP A 11 10.86 -3.76 20.34
C ASP A 11 10.88 -4.29 18.90
N GLY A 12 9.78 -4.13 18.14
CA GLY A 12 9.67 -4.58 16.76
C GLY A 12 9.51 -6.10 16.59
N THR A 13 9.31 -6.85 17.67
CA THR A 13 9.06 -8.30 17.62
C THR A 13 7.85 -8.61 16.76
N ARG A 14 7.94 -9.65 15.94
CA ARG A 14 6.85 -10.10 15.05
C ARG A 14 6.24 -11.40 15.55
N VAL A 15 4.92 -11.48 15.52
CA VAL A 15 4.15 -12.67 15.90
C VAL A 15 3.02 -12.91 14.89
N GLU A 16 2.60 -14.16 14.77
CA GLU A 16 1.52 -14.57 13.88
C GLU A 16 0.34 -15.09 14.69
N ALA A 17 -0.89 -14.70 14.32
CA ALA A 17 -2.10 -15.15 14.99
C ALA A 17 -3.26 -15.40 14.02
N LEU A 18 -4.00 -16.48 14.25
CA LEU A 18 -5.23 -16.80 13.53
C LEU A 18 -6.40 -16.02 14.15
N ARG A 19 -6.99 -15.09 13.40
CA ARG A 19 -8.14 -14.28 13.89
C ARG A 19 -9.21 -14.09 12.81
N PRO A 20 -10.48 -13.90 13.19
CA PRO A 20 -11.49 -13.41 12.26
C PRO A 20 -11.13 -11.98 11.82
N MET A 21 -11.49 -11.61 10.57
CA MET A 21 -11.23 -10.27 10.03
C MET A 21 -11.80 -9.15 10.91
N ALA A 22 -12.95 -9.37 11.53
CA ALA A 22 -13.60 -8.41 12.44
C ALA A 22 -12.73 -7.99 13.64
N GLN A 23 -11.75 -8.81 14.01
CA GLN A 23 -10.86 -8.56 15.15
C GLN A 23 -9.41 -8.32 14.73
N ALA A 24 -9.14 -8.22 13.43
CA ALA A 24 -7.76 -8.20 12.94
C ALA A 24 -7.01 -6.92 13.34
N ASP A 25 -7.72 -5.81 13.59
CA ASP A 25 -7.12 -4.54 14.03
C ASP A 25 -7.11 -4.35 15.55
N GLU A 26 -7.69 -5.27 16.31
CA GLU A 26 -7.66 -5.22 17.77
C GLU A 26 -6.25 -5.53 18.29
N PRO A 27 -5.77 -4.83 19.34
CA PRO A 27 -4.46 -5.11 19.95
C PRO A 27 -4.35 -6.56 20.38
N LEU A 28 -3.24 -7.20 20.01
CA LEU A 28 -2.95 -8.57 20.43
C LEU A 28 -2.20 -8.55 21.78
N PRO A 29 -2.69 -9.26 22.82
CA PRO A 29 -1.98 -9.38 24.08
C PRO A 29 -0.67 -10.16 23.90
N ASP A 30 0.36 -9.74 24.63
CA ASP A 30 1.69 -10.36 24.57
C ASP A 30 1.66 -11.83 25.01
N PRO A 31 2.07 -12.79 24.16
CA PRO A 31 2.16 -14.19 24.54
C PRO A 31 3.15 -14.44 25.70
N GLU A 32 4.12 -13.54 25.90
CA GLU A 32 5.10 -13.64 26.99
C GLU A 32 4.67 -12.90 28.26
N GLY A 33 3.49 -12.26 28.25
CA GLY A 33 2.93 -11.59 29.44
C GLY A 33 3.73 -10.37 29.91
N ARG A 34 4.56 -9.76 29.05
CA ARG A 34 5.40 -8.59 29.40
C ARG A 34 4.66 -7.25 29.26
N GLY A 35 3.36 -7.27 28.97
CA GLY A 35 2.54 -6.06 28.83
C GLY A 35 2.75 -5.30 27.52
N ARG A 36 3.43 -5.91 26.54
CA ARG A 36 3.69 -5.31 25.22
C ARG A 36 2.42 -5.25 24.37
N VAL A 37 2.35 -4.25 23.50
CA VAL A 37 1.24 -4.05 22.56
C VAL A 37 1.67 -4.41 21.15
N PHE A 38 0.91 -5.31 20.52
CA PHE A 38 1.11 -5.74 19.15
C PHE A 38 0.00 -5.21 18.24
N LYS A 39 0.38 -4.57 17.13
CA LYS A 39 -0.53 -4.06 16.09
C LYS A 39 -0.39 -4.84 14.80
N ARG A 40 -1.48 -4.97 14.05
CA ARG A 40 -1.48 -5.69 12.77
C ARG A 40 -0.51 -5.06 11.79
N ALA A 41 0.37 -5.87 11.22
CA ALA A 41 1.28 -5.49 10.15
C ALA A 41 0.70 -5.94 8.80
N LEU A 42 0.90 -5.12 7.77
CA LEU A 42 0.57 -5.45 6.38
C LEU A 42 1.86 -5.43 5.56
N SER A 43 2.07 -6.45 4.74
CA SER A 43 3.19 -6.44 3.79
C SER A 43 2.97 -5.35 2.74
N THR A 44 3.82 -4.34 2.75
CA THR A 44 3.84 -3.28 1.74
C THR A 44 4.81 -3.66 0.62
N PHE A 45 4.36 -3.59 -0.62
CA PHE A 45 5.24 -3.62 -1.81
C PHE A 45 5.26 -2.23 -2.45
N SER A 46 6.43 -1.81 -2.94
CA SER A 46 6.60 -0.50 -3.59
C SER A 46 6.91 -0.68 -5.08
N THR A 47 6.06 -0.13 -5.93
CA THR A 47 6.36 0.05 -7.36
C THR A 47 6.94 1.45 -7.57
N GLY A 48 8.26 1.59 -7.42
CA GLY A 48 8.92 2.86 -7.71
C GLY A 48 8.95 3.15 -9.21
N ALA A 49 8.27 4.20 -9.65
CA ALA A 49 8.70 4.94 -10.83
C ALA A 49 9.66 6.04 -10.34
N ALA A 50 10.97 5.76 -10.36
CA ALA A 50 11.95 6.83 -10.24
C ALA A 50 11.65 7.85 -11.35
N GLY A 51 11.42 9.11 -10.96
CA GLY A 51 10.72 10.09 -11.78
C GLY A 51 11.23 10.18 -13.22
N ALA A 52 10.32 9.94 -14.18
CA ALA A 52 10.43 10.49 -15.52
C ALA A 52 10.08 12.00 -15.47
N GLY A 53 10.87 12.75 -14.71
CA GLY A 53 10.79 14.21 -14.59
C GLY A 53 11.67 14.88 -15.63
N GLN A 54 11.44 14.59 -16.90
CA GLN A 54 11.82 15.47 -18.00
C GLN A 54 10.55 15.65 -18.81
N SER A 55 9.89 16.79 -18.59
CA SER A 55 8.83 17.26 -19.49
C SER A 55 9.45 17.41 -20.87
N ALA A 56 9.25 16.40 -21.73
CA ALA A 56 9.44 16.57 -23.16
C ALA A 56 8.51 17.70 -23.61
N PRO A 57 8.95 18.61 -24.50
CA PRO A 57 8.09 19.67 -24.99
C PRO A 57 6.80 19.05 -25.56
N VAL A 58 5.67 19.51 -25.06
CA VAL A 58 4.32 19.19 -25.54
C VAL A 58 4.18 19.69 -26.98
N GLY A 59 4.67 18.89 -27.93
CA GLY A 59 4.32 18.94 -29.34
C GLY A 59 3.07 18.10 -29.56
N GLY A 60 1.93 18.77 -29.75
CA GLY A 60 0.65 18.11 -29.94
C GLY A 60 0.62 17.23 -31.20
N CYS A 61 0.33 15.94 -31.02
CA CYS A 61 -0.17 15.06 -32.07
C CYS A 61 -0.69 13.77 -31.41
N CYS A 62 -1.99 13.50 -31.51
CA CYS A 62 -2.50 12.14 -31.29
C CYS A 62 -1.77 11.16 -32.25
N PRO A 63 -1.60 9.88 -31.92
CA PRO A 63 -0.93 8.89 -32.80
C PRO A 63 -1.64 8.68 -34.16
N CYS A 64 -2.80 9.30 -34.38
CA CYS A 64 -3.49 9.36 -35.67
C CYS A 64 -3.05 10.52 -36.59
N GLY A 65 -2.00 11.27 -36.25
CA GLY A 65 -1.36 12.21 -37.18
C GLY A 65 -2.16 13.49 -37.48
N LYS A 66 -3.13 13.86 -36.64
CA LYS A 66 -4.00 15.02 -36.90
C LYS A 66 -3.57 16.23 -36.04
N PRO A 67 -3.11 17.34 -36.65
CA PRO A 67 -2.77 18.54 -35.90
C PRO A 67 -4.06 19.25 -35.46
N GLY A 68 -4.17 19.50 -34.15
CA GLY A 68 -5.09 20.42 -33.47
C GLY A 68 -6.45 20.72 -34.13
N GLY A 69 -7.52 20.09 -33.61
CA GLY A 69 -8.89 20.53 -33.88
C GLY A 69 -9.95 19.45 -33.61
N GLY A 70 -10.58 19.50 -32.42
CA GLY A 70 -11.92 19.00 -32.15
C GLY A 70 -12.08 17.48 -31.92
N CYS A 71 -12.13 17.06 -30.65
CA CYS A 71 -12.88 15.87 -30.24
C CYS A 71 -14.17 16.35 -29.57
N GLY A 72 -15.25 16.46 -30.35
CA GLY A 72 -16.54 16.93 -29.86
C GLY A 72 -17.43 17.51 -30.95
N GLY A 73 -17.68 16.75 -32.02
CA GLY A 73 -18.81 17.00 -32.94
C GLY A 73 -19.80 15.85 -32.79
N ARG A 74 -21.07 16.20 -32.57
CA ARG A 74 -22.19 15.25 -32.52
C ARG A 74 -22.31 14.43 -33.80
#